data_AF-A0A923JKU6-F1
#
_entry.id   AF-A0A923JKU6-F1
#
_cell.length_a   1.000
_cell.length_b   1.000
_cell.length_c   1.000
_cell.angle_alpha   90.00
_cell.angle_beta   90.00
_cell.angle_gamma   90.00
#
_symmetry.space_group_name_H-M   'P 1'
#
loop_
_entity.id
_entity.type
_entity.pdbx_description
1 polymer ?
#
loop_
_entity_poly.entity_id
_entity_poly.type
_entity_poly.pdbx_seq_one_letter_code
_entity_poly.pdbx_strand_id
1 'polypeptide(L)'
;MQFLQKEKRHYLTDEFIGTEQGCGIFIPANKALYRFVQENPSHTDHAQVASKALIIGRSLAASVERRTKDEEDGYEGSTGGFYSRLAESICSSDVGLEASLLPVGERLAGSVCTAVDKVHSRLCEAISAVTNKDASSFASKYLHFHYPTLFPMVDSRAREALKWIADEEGLVFAPTTAGMSKNYATYVDFYIRVRSLFEEELGREISLRQMDNILLNRYDNWV
;
A
#
# COMPACT_ATOMS: atom_id res chain seq x y z
N MET A 1 -25.53 -30.41 -15.14
CA MET A 1 -25.32 -29.01 -14.68
C MET A 1 -24.29 -28.40 -15.61
N GLN A 2 -24.70 -27.49 -16.50
CA GLN A 2 -23.76 -26.65 -17.25
C GLN A 2 -23.15 -25.68 -16.23
N PHE A 3 -21.87 -25.83 -15.94
CA PHE A 3 -21.12 -24.74 -15.35
C PHE A 3 -21.14 -23.61 -16.38
N LEU A 4 -21.86 -22.54 -16.08
CA LEU A 4 -21.73 -21.29 -16.82
C LEU A 4 -20.25 -20.90 -16.74
N GLN A 5 -19.53 -21.06 -17.84
CA GLN A 5 -18.14 -20.67 -17.94
C GLN A 5 -18.15 -19.14 -17.83
N LYS A 6 -17.80 -18.62 -16.65
CA LYS A 6 -17.71 -17.17 -16.44
C LYS A 6 -16.71 -16.63 -17.45
N GLU A 7 -17.12 -15.62 -18.22
CA GLU A 7 -16.20 -15.01 -19.21
C GLU A 7 -14.93 -14.56 -18.49
N LYS A 8 -13.78 -14.83 -19.12
CA LYS A 8 -12.51 -14.39 -18.57
C LYS A 8 -12.48 -12.88 -18.44
N ARG A 9 -11.96 -12.39 -17.33
CA ARG A 9 -11.79 -10.97 -17.08
C ARG A 9 -10.77 -10.41 -18.05
N HIS A 10 -11.19 -9.44 -18.84
CA HIS A 10 -10.35 -8.78 -19.85
C HIS A 10 -9.17 -7.99 -19.23
N TYR A 11 -9.21 -7.69 -17.93
CA TYR A 11 -8.13 -7.05 -17.17
C TYR A 11 -7.18 -8.05 -16.49
N LEU A 12 -7.35 -9.37 -16.69
CA LEU A 12 -6.41 -10.40 -16.23
C LEU A 12 -5.48 -10.86 -17.37
N THR A 13 -4.82 -9.90 -18.00
CA THR A 13 -3.84 -10.11 -19.07
C THR A 13 -2.43 -9.79 -18.57
N ASP A 14 -1.40 -10.32 -19.25
CA ASP A 14 0.00 -10.07 -18.85
C ASP A 14 0.35 -8.57 -18.87
N GLU A 15 -0.30 -7.78 -19.73
CA GLU A 15 -0.14 -6.33 -19.77
C GLU A 15 -0.65 -5.64 -18.49
N PHE A 16 -1.82 -6.03 -17.99
CA PHE A 16 -2.40 -5.50 -16.75
C PHE A 16 -1.68 -5.99 -15.51
N ILE A 17 -1.28 -7.27 -15.51
CA ILE A 17 -0.58 -7.91 -14.40
C ILE A 17 0.83 -7.31 -14.26
N GLY A 18 1.53 -7.13 -15.39
CA GLY A 18 2.89 -6.62 -15.43
C GLY A 18 3.88 -7.42 -14.59
N THR A 19 4.86 -6.71 -14.03
CA THR A 19 5.98 -7.30 -13.30
C THR A 19 5.86 -7.08 -11.79
N GLU A 20 6.73 -7.72 -11.02
CA GLU A 20 6.92 -7.44 -9.59
C GLU A 20 7.50 -6.03 -9.32
N GLN A 21 7.82 -5.27 -10.36
CA GLN A 21 8.24 -3.87 -10.28
C GLN A 21 7.21 -2.92 -10.91
N GLY A 22 6.05 -3.39 -11.36
CA GLY A 22 5.00 -2.56 -11.95
C GLY A 22 4.79 -2.77 -13.45
N CYS A 23 4.14 -1.78 -14.08
CA CYS A 23 3.84 -1.75 -15.53
C CYS A 23 4.46 -0.53 -16.22
N GLY A 24 4.84 -0.70 -17.50
CA GLY A 24 5.26 0.38 -18.39
C GLY A 24 6.33 1.31 -17.81
N ILE A 25 6.06 2.61 -17.82
CA ILE A 25 7.00 3.65 -17.35
C ILE A 25 7.30 3.57 -15.85
N PHE A 26 6.46 2.89 -15.06
CA PHE A 26 6.64 2.78 -13.62
C PHE A 26 7.68 1.74 -13.22
N ILE A 27 8.04 0.80 -14.10
CA ILE A 27 9.03 -0.25 -13.83
C ILE A 27 10.39 0.33 -13.38
N PRO A 28 11.06 1.21 -14.15
CA PRO A 28 12.35 1.76 -13.72
C PRO A 28 12.24 2.60 -12.45
N ALA A 29 11.14 3.34 -12.27
CA ALA A 29 10.92 4.17 -11.08
C ALA A 29 10.77 3.30 -9.82
N ASN A 30 9.90 2.29 -9.84
CA ASN A 30 9.71 1.37 -8.72
C ASN A 30 10.97 0.56 -8.44
N LYS A 31 11.72 0.14 -9.48
CA LYS A 31 13.02 -0.54 -9.29
C LYS A 31 14.01 0.35 -8.52
N ALA A 32 14.06 1.64 -8.84
CA ALA A 32 14.88 2.59 -8.09
C ALA A 32 14.40 2.75 -6.64
N LEU A 33 13.08 2.80 -6.41
CA LEU A 33 12.51 2.88 -5.06
C LEU A 33 12.79 1.64 -4.21
N TYR A 34 12.59 0.44 -4.75
CA TYR A 34 12.92 -0.81 -4.05
C TYR A 34 14.40 -0.87 -3.69
N ARG A 35 15.27 -0.52 -4.64
CA ARG A 35 16.71 -0.48 -4.40
C ARG A 35 17.07 0.54 -3.31
N PHE A 36 16.50 1.73 -3.36
CA PHE A 36 16.73 2.77 -2.37
C PHE A 36 16.32 2.32 -0.97
N VAL A 37 15.17 1.68 -0.82
CA VAL A 37 14.69 1.16 0.47
C VAL A 37 15.53 -0.01 0.96
N GLN A 38 15.96 -0.90 0.06
CA GLN A 38 16.87 -2.00 0.39
C GLN A 38 18.24 -1.51 0.88
N GLU A 39 18.77 -0.45 0.27
CA GLU A 39 20.03 0.19 0.67
C GLU A 39 19.88 1.03 1.96
N ASN A 40 18.64 1.39 2.34
CA ASN A 40 18.33 2.22 3.50
C ASN A 40 17.21 1.58 4.37
N PRO A 41 17.42 0.37 4.93
CA PRO A 41 16.33 -0.44 5.50
C PRO A 41 15.90 0.01 6.90
N SER A 42 16.65 0.90 7.57
CA SER A 42 16.40 1.22 8.97
C SER A 42 15.07 1.95 9.20
N HIS A 43 14.36 1.57 10.26
CA HIS A 43 13.20 2.30 10.78
C HIS A 43 13.55 3.20 11.99
N THR A 44 14.83 3.25 12.39
CA THR A 44 15.31 3.99 13.56
C THR A 44 16.41 5.01 13.23
N ASP A 45 17.00 4.92 12.04
CA ASP A 45 17.90 5.95 11.52
C ASP A 45 17.09 7.10 10.92
N HIS A 46 17.25 8.29 11.49
CA HIS A 46 16.43 9.44 11.14
C HIS A 46 16.61 9.88 9.69
N ALA A 47 17.84 9.83 9.16
CA ALA A 47 18.12 10.24 7.80
C ALA A 47 17.51 9.27 6.78
N GLN A 48 17.62 7.95 7.03
CA GLN A 48 16.99 6.92 6.21
C GLN A 48 15.46 7.02 6.26
N VAL A 49 14.87 7.19 7.44
CA VAL A 49 13.41 7.32 7.59
C VAL A 49 12.90 8.57 6.89
N ALA A 50 13.53 9.74 7.12
CA ALA A 50 13.15 11.00 6.49
C ALA A 50 13.24 10.93 4.96
N SER A 51 14.35 10.41 4.43
CA SER A 51 14.58 10.32 2.99
C SER A 51 13.64 9.33 2.30
N LYS A 52 13.38 8.16 2.89
CA LYS A 52 12.35 7.23 2.39
C LYS A 52 10.97 7.86 2.40
N ALA A 53 10.60 8.54 3.47
CA ALA A 53 9.30 9.18 3.56
C ALA A 53 9.13 10.28 2.49
N LEU A 54 10.15 11.09 2.28
CA LEU A 54 10.18 12.11 1.24
C LEU A 54 10.01 11.53 -0.16
N ILE A 55 10.81 10.52 -0.50
CA ILE A 55 10.83 9.96 -1.85
C ILE A 55 9.52 9.19 -2.13
N ILE A 56 9.12 8.28 -1.23
CA ILE A 56 7.89 7.49 -1.40
C ILE A 56 6.65 8.40 -1.45
N GLY A 57 6.58 9.38 -0.55
CA GLY A 57 5.46 10.31 -0.49
C GLY A 57 5.30 11.12 -1.79
N ARG A 58 6.41 11.58 -2.38
CA ARG A 58 6.38 12.37 -3.62
C ARG A 58 6.18 11.53 -4.88
N SER A 59 6.79 10.35 -4.95
CA SER A 59 6.75 9.52 -6.16
C SER A 59 5.39 8.85 -6.39
N LEU A 60 4.58 8.63 -5.35
CA LEU A 60 3.36 7.80 -5.45
C LEU A 60 2.06 8.56 -5.16
N ALA A 61 2.07 9.89 -5.29
CA ALA A 61 0.94 10.76 -4.95
C ALA A 61 0.35 10.50 -3.54
N ALA A 62 1.16 9.92 -2.65
CA ALA A 62 0.81 9.54 -1.29
C ALA A 62 1.45 10.50 -0.29
N SER A 63 1.69 11.75 -0.71
CA SER A 63 2.38 12.73 0.12
C SER A 63 1.64 12.91 1.44
N VAL A 64 2.37 12.71 2.54
CA VAL A 64 1.94 13.08 3.90
C VAL A 64 2.04 14.60 4.12
N GLU A 65 2.88 15.26 3.31
CA GLU A 65 2.92 16.71 3.16
C GLU A 65 1.78 17.10 2.18
N ARG A 66 0.52 17.04 2.60
CA ARG A 66 -0.61 17.63 1.85
C ARG A 66 -0.96 18.97 2.49
N ARG A 67 -0.71 20.04 1.75
CA ARG A 67 -1.06 21.42 2.14
C ARG A 67 -2.33 21.81 1.39
N THR A 68 -3.42 22.03 2.12
CA THR A 68 -4.59 22.73 1.58
C THR A 68 -4.33 24.22 1.79
N LYS A 69 -4.57 25.08 0.79
CA LYS A 69 -4.30 26.53 0.88
C LYS A 69 -5.04 27.22 2.03
N ASP A 70 -6.11 26.60 2.51
CA ASP A 70 -7.04 27.13 3.51
C ASP A 70 -6.85 26.51 4.91
N GLU A 71 -5.91 25.58 5.07
CA GLU A 71 -5.51 25.11 6.40
C GLU A 71 -4.45 26.08 6.93
N GLU A 72 -4.87 26.99 7.82
CA GLU A 72 -4.01 27.65 8.82
C GLU A 72 -3.42 26.61 9.79
N ASP A 73 -2.90 25.49 9.29
CA ASP A 73 -1.99 24.67 10.06
C ASP A 73 -0.72 25.51 10.14
N GLY A 74 -0.54 26.24 11.25
CA GLY A 74 0.51 27.22 11.55
C GLY A 74 1.94 26.69 11.49
N TYR A 75 2.27 26.02 10.39
CA TYR A 75 3.51 25.35 10.12
C TYR A 75 4.35 26.17 9.15
N GLU A 76 5.16 27.06 9.71
CA GLU A 76 6.18 27.86 9.01
C GLU A 76 7.50 27.10 8.80
N GLY A 77 7.47 25.81 8.43
CA GLY A 77 8.69 25.01 8.30
C GLY A 77 9.06 24.59 6.88
N SER A 78 10.35 24.38 6.65
CA SER A 78 10.88 23.85 5.38
C SER A 78 10.45 22.39 5.17
N THR A 79 10.41 21.94 3.90
CA THR A 79 10.18 20.52 3.58
C THR A 79 11.13 19.60 4.35
N GLY A 80 12.42 19.97 4.44
CA GLY A 80 13.40 19.21 5.24
C GLY A 80 12.99 19.13 6.71
N GLY A 81 12.57 20.24 7.30
CA GLY A 81 12.09 20.27 8.68
C GLY A 81 10.85 19.41 8.93
N PHE A 82 9.93 19.30 7.96
CA PHE A 82 8.76 18.42 8.05
C PHE A 82 9.18 16.96 8.12
N TYR A 83 10.01 16.50 7.18
CA TYR A 83 10.45 15.11 7.13
C TYR A 83 11.37 14.73 8.30
N SER A 84 12.14 15.69 8.86
CA SER A 84 12.89 15.45 10.10
C SER A 84 11.99 15.14 11.29
N ARG A 85 10.91 15.91 11.51
CA ARG A 85 9.95 15.62 12.60
C ARG A 85 9.16 14.34 12.36
N LEU A 86 8.81 14.07 11.11
CA LEU A 86 8.17 12.82 10.74
C LEU A 86 9.07 11.62 11.07
N ALA A 87 10.36 11.72 10.75
CA ALA A 87 11.34 10.70 11.08
C ALA A 87 11.52 10.54 12.59
N GLU A 88 11.60 11.63 13.35
CA GLU A 88 11.65 11.59 14.81
C GLU A 88 10.46 10.83 15.41
N SER A 89 9.24 11.11 14.93
CA SER A 89 8.03 10.42 15.39
C SER A 89 8.05 8.92 15.06
N ILE A 90 8.44 8.55 13.83
CA ILE A 90 8.54 7.13 13.42
C ILE A 90 9.64 6.41 14.19
N CYS A 91 10.83 7.00 14.30
CA CYS A 91 11.98 6.41 15.00
C CYS A 91 11.74 6.22 16.50
N SER A 92 10.92 7.08 17.11
CA SER A 92 10.55 7.00 18.54
C SER A 92 9.39 6.04 18.82
N SER A 93 8.78 5.49 17.77
CA SER A 93 7.68 4.52 17.88
C SER A 93 8.18 3.07 17.87
N ASP A 94 7.29 2.13 18.19
CA ASP A 94 7.59 0.70 18.14
C ASP A 94 7.62 0.10 16.71
N VAL A 95 7.47 0.91 15.64
CA VAL A 95 7.45 0.40 14.24
C VAL A 95 8.68 -0.46 13.93
N GLY A 96 9.89 -0.01 14.32
CA GLY A 96 11.11 -0.76 14.04
C GLY A 96 11.15 -2.12 14.74
N LEU A 97 10.71 -2.17 16.00
CA LEU A 97 10.63 -3.41 16.77
C LEU A 97 9.56 -4.34 16.19
N GLU A 98 8.34 -3.85 16.00
CA GLU A 98 7.24 -4.66 15.49
C GLU A 98 7.52 -5.17 14.06
N ALA A 99 8.13 -4.34 13.21
CA ALA A 99 8.50 -4.74 11.85
C ALA A 99 9.61 -5.82 11.84
N SER A 100 10.52 -5.82 12.83
CA SER A 100 11.56 -6.85 12.94
C SER A 100 11.01 -8.24 13.26
N LEU A 101 9.77 -8.32 13.75
CA LEU A 101 9.07 -9.56 14.08
C LEU A 101 8.20 -10.07 12.92
N LEU A 102 8.16 -9.35 11.79
CA LEU A 102 7.37 -9.76 10.64
C LEU A 102 7.95 -11.05 10.03
N PRO A 103 7.08 -11.97 9.59
CA PRO A 103 7.50 -13.20 8.92
C PRO A 103 7.84 -12.92 7.45
N VAL A 104 8.96 -12.23 7.21
CA VAL A 104 9.38 -11.82 5.86
C VAL A 104 9.59 -13.04 4.96
N GLY A 105 9.03 -12.99 3.76
CA GLY A 105 9.05 -14.09 2.79
C GLY A 105 7.86 -15.04 2.88
N GLU A 106 7.08 -15.00 3.96
CA GLU A 106 5.83 -15.74 4.04
C GLU A 106 4.76 -15.15 3.11
N ARG A 107 3.79 -16.01 2.76
CA ARG A 107 2.59 -15.59 2.07
C ARG A 107 1.67 -14.85 3.04
N LEU A 108 1.12 -13.74 2.60
CA LEU A 108 0.11 -12.99 3.36
C LEU A 108 -1.20 -13.80 3.49
N ALA A 109 -1.35 -14.50 4.63
CA ALA A 109 -2.52 -15.28 4.98
C ALA A 109 -2.59 -15.53 6.50
N GLY A 110 -3.79 -15.83 7.02
CA GLY A 110 -3.98 -16.26 8.41
C GLY A 110 -3.39 -15.29 9.44
N SER A 111 -2.57 -15.79 10.37
CA SER A 111 -1.95 -15.00 11.45
C SER A 111 -0.94 -13.96 10.95
N VAL A 112 -0.41 -14.11 9.73
CA VAL A 112 0.47 -13.10 9.09
C VAL A 112 -0.28 -11.79 8.92
N CYS A 113 -1.57 -11.84 8.57
CA CYS A 113 -2.41 -10.65 8.41
C CYS A 113 -2.50 -9.83 9.71
N THR A 114 -2.55 -10.49 10.87
CA THR A 114 -2.57 -9.80 12.17
C THR A 114 -1.27 -9.06 12.45
N ALA A 115 -0.11 -9.67 12.14
CA ALA A 115 1.18 -9.00 12.31
C ALA A 115 1.33 -7.80 11.35
N VAL A 116 0.89 -7.96 10.11
CA VAL A 116 0.87 -6.90 9.08
C VAL A 116 -0.01 -5.73 9.48
N ASP A 117 -1.24 -5.99 9.92
CA ASP A 117 -2.17 -4.95 10.37
C ASP A 117 -1.61 -4.18 11.58
N LYS A 118 -0.99 -4.88 12.53
CA LYS A 118 -0.35 -4.26 13.69
C LYS A 118 0.73 -3.26 13.30
N VAL A 119 1.68 -3.68 12.45
CA VAL A 119 2.78 -2.80 11.99
C VAL A 119 2.25 -1.62 11.17
N HIS A 120 1.24 -1.87 10.31
CA HIS A 120 0.60 -0.81 9.53
C HIS A 120 -0.08 0.23 10.42
N SER A 121 -0.87 -0.22 11.40
CA SER A 121 -1.54 0.65 12.37
C SER A 121 -0.54 1.48 13.15
N ARG A 122 0.54 0.85 13.65
CA ARG A 122 1.60 1.55 14.39
C ARG A 122 2.26 2.65 13.56
N LEU A 123 2.56 2.36 12.30
CA LEU A 123 3.13 3.36 11.40
C LEU A 123 2.11 4.49 11.12
N CYS A 124 0.83 4.16 10.95
CA CYS A 124 -0.22 5.16 10.81
C CYS A 124 -0.29 6.09 12.03
N GLU A 125 -0.25 5.55 13.25
CA GLU A 125 -0.24 6.34 14.49
C GLU A 125 0.95 7.30 14.54
N ALA A 126 2.16 6.80 14.27
CA ALA A 126 3.38 7.61 14.31
C ALA A 126 3.35 8.75 13.27
N ILE A 127 2.81 8.51 12.08
CA ILE A 127 2.67 9.56 11.05
C ILE A 127 1.57 10.54 11.44
N SER A 128 0.42 10.04 11.88
CA SER A 128 -0.75 10.85 12.22
C SER A 128 -0.46 11.78 13.39
N ALA A 129 0.44 11.41 14.31
CA ALA A 129 0.90 12.26 15.40
C ALA A 129 1.60 13.56 14.92
N VAL A 130 2.13 13.57 13.69
CA VAL A 130 2.79 14.74 13.09
C VAL A 130 1.88 15.46 12.10
N THR A 131 1.05 14.71 11.36
CA THR A 131 0.26 15.24 10.25
C THR A 131 -1.18 15.57 10.60
N ASN A 132 -1.71 15.02 11.69
CA ASN A 132 -3.13 15.02 12.05
C ASN A 132 -4.06 14.46 10.94
N LYS A 133 -3.52 13.66 10.02
CA LYS A 133 -4.24 13.12 8.85
C LYS A 133 -4.13 11.60 8.83
N ASP A 134 -5.17 10.93 8.32
CA ASP A 134 -5.11 9.48 8.07
C ASP A 134 -3.94 9.16 7.14
N ALA A 135 -3.07 8.26 7.59
CA ALA A 135 -1.82 7.93 6.92
C ALA A 135 -1.86 6.56 6.21
N SER A 136 -3.02 5.91 6.10
CA SER A 136 -3.14 4.51 5.63
C SER A 136 -2.53 4.28 4.23
N SER A 137 -2.79 5.21 3.30
CA SER A 137 -2.28 5.15 1.94
C SER A 137 -0.76 5.26 1.88
N PHE A 138 -0.18 6.16 2.67
CA PHE A 138 1.26 6.31 2.73
C PHE A 138 1.91 5.14 3.49
N ALA A 139 1.37 4.76 4.64
CA ALA A 139 1.93 3.71 5.49
C ALA A 139 1.99 2.37 4.76
N SER A 140 0.92 1.99 4.06
CA SER A 140 0.88 0.77 3.25
C SER A 140 1.91 0.78 2.11
N LYS A 141 2.08 1.91 1.41
CA LYS A 141 3.11 2.06 0.38
C LYS A 141 4.52 2.00 0.96
N TYR A 142 4.78 2.75 2.04
CA TYR A 142 6.06 2.73 2.74
C TYR A 142 6.44 1.29 3.13
N LEU A 143 5.52 0.57 3.77
CA LEU A 143 5.74 -0.81 4.20
C LEU A 143 5.83 -1.80 3.04
N HIS A 144 5.12 -1.56 1.93
CA HIS A 144 5.24 -2.38 0.72
C HIS A 144 6.64 -2.32 0.10
N PHE A 145 7.28 -1.15 0.05
CA PHE A 145 8.66 -1.08 -0.46
C PHE A 145 9.68 -1.75 0.48
N HIS A 146 9.36 -1.84 1.77
CA HIS A 146 10.16 -2.57 2.75
C HIS A 146 9.93 -4.08 2.69
N TYR A 147 8.68 -4.52 2.58
CA TYR A 147 8.25 -5.90 2.70
C TYR A 147 7.22 -6.23 1.58
N PRO A 148 7.67 -6.36 0.33
CA PRO A 148 6.78 -6.46 -0.84
C PRO A 148 5.88 -7.70 -0.88
N THR A 149 6.19 -8.74 -0.09
CA THR A 149 5.36 -9.95 0.01
C THR A 149 4.26 -9.84 1.07
N LEU A 150 4.30 -8.80 1.93
CA LEU A 150 3.46 -8.71 3.13
C LEU A 150 2.45 -7.57 3.11
N PHE A 151 2.71 -6.44 2.45
CA PHE A 151 1.83 -5.27 2.55
C PHE A 151 1.13 -4.93 1.23
N PRO A 152 -0.17 -5.18 1.11
CA PRO A 152 -0.99 -4.63 0.03
C PRO A 152 -0.99 -3.10 0.08
N MET A 153 -0.83 -2.43 -1.07
CA MET A 153 -0.86 -0.98 -1.12
C MET A 153 -2.29 -0.45 -1.06
N VAL A 154 -2.55 0.48 -0.15
CA VAL A 154 -3.83 1.21 -0.10
C VAL A 154 -3.74 2.41 -1.03
N ASP A 155 -4.64 2.44 -2.02
CA ASP A 155 -4.82 3.55 -2.92
C ASP A 155 -6.31 3.79 -3.17
N SER A 156 -6.72 5.05 -3.35
CA SER A 156 -8.12 5.35 -3.66
C SER A 156 -8.56 4.72 -4.97
N ARG A 157 -7.66 4.64 -5.96
CA ARG A 157 -7.90 4.00 -7.26
C ARG A 157 -8.05 2.49 -7.10
N ALA A 158 -7.10 1.86 -6.40
CA ALA A 158 -7.14 0.42 -6.13
C ALA A 158 -8.40 0.02 -5.34
N ARG A 159 -8.81 0.83 -4.37
CA ARG A 159 -10.04 0.63 -3.60
C ARG A 159 -11.29 0.72 -4.49
N GLU A 160 -11.36 1.70 -5.39
CA GLU A 160 -12.50 1.81 -6.31
C GLU A 160 -12.54 0.65 -7.30
N ALA A 161 -11.38 0.21 -7.82
CA ALA A 161 -11.30 -1.00 -8.64
C ALA A 161 -11.78 -2.25 -7.87
N LEU A 162 -11.37 -2.42 -6.60
CA LEU A 162 -11.86 -3.52 -5.74
C LEU A 162 -13.37 -3.46 -5.53
N LYS A 163 -13.95 -2.27 -5.40
CA LYS A 163 -15.40 -2.09 -5.31
C LYS A 163 -16.09 -2.55 -6.60
N TRP A 164 -15.60 -2.17 -7.78
CA TRP A 164 -16.16 -2.64 -9.04
C TRP A 164 -16.05 -4.16 -9.19
N ILE A 165 -14.93 -4.75 -8.76
CA ILE A 165 -14.76 -6.21 -8.71
C ILE A 165 -15.80 -6.83 -7.77
N ALA A 166 -16.03 -6.22 -6.60
CA ALA A 166 -17.04 -6.71 -5.67
C ALA A 166 -18.43 -6.73 -6.31
N ASP A 167 -18.81 -5.67 -7.02
CA ASP A 167 -20.08 -5.56 -7.73
C ASP A 167 -20.21 -6.66 -8.82
N GLU A 168 -19.15 -6.91 -9.59
CA GLU A 168 -19.08 -8.00 -10.59
C GLU A 168 -19.23 -9.41 -9.97
N GLU A 169 -18.73 -9.58 -8.75
CA GLU A 169 -18.77 -10.85 -8.02
C GLU A 169 -20.01 -11.00 -7.14
N GLY A 170 -20.88 -9.99 -7.05
CA GLY A 170 -21.98 -9.98 -6.09
C GLY A 170 -21.51 -10.03 -4.63
N LEU A 171 -20.33 -9.47 -4.34
CA LEU A 171 -19.72 -9.41 -3.02
C LEU A 171 -20.01 -8.08 -2.33
N VAL A 172 -20.07 -8.10 -1.01
CA VAL A 172 -20.18 -6.88 -0.19
C VAL A 172 -18.80 -6.26 -0.01
N PHE A 173 -18.60 -5.05 -0.53
CA PHE A 173 -17.41 -4.25 -0.28
C PHE A 173 -17.64 -3.25 0.85
N ALA A 174 -17.11 -3.55 2.03
CA ALA A 174 -17.20 -2.71 3.22
C ALA A 174 -16.11 -1.62 3.39
N PRO A 175 -14.88 -1.73 2.82
CA PRO A 175 -13.82 -0.74 3.08
C PRO A 175 -14.17 0.69 2.62
N THR A 176 -14.23 1.63 3.56
CA THR A 176 -14.44 3.07 3.30
C THR A 176 -13.13 3.85 3.33
N THR A 177 -13.12 5.04 2.73
CA THR A 177 -11.95 5.95 2.79
C THR A 177 -11.76 6.58 4.18
N ALA A 178 -12.85 6.81 4.90
CA ALA A 178 -12.80 7.42 6.23
C ALA A 178 -12.30 6.42 7.28
N GLY A 179 -11.24 6.79 8.01
CA GLY A 179 -10.65 5.94 9.03
C GLY A 179 -10.04 4.65 8.48
N MET A 180 -9.52 4.68 7.25
CA MET A 180 -8.91 3.50 6.61
C MET A 180 -7.74 2.93 7.43
N SER A 181 -7.02 3.75 8.19
CA SER A 181 -6.03 3.26 9.17
C SER A 181 -6.60 2.26 10.18
N LYS A 182 -7.87 2.38 10.55
CA LYS A 182 -8.57 1.44 11.46
C LYS A 182 -9.23 0.28 10.73
N ASN A 183 -9.35 0.36 9.41
CA ASN A 183 -10.04 -0.61 8.57
C ASN A 183 -9.08 -1.38 7.65
N TYR A 184 -7.76 -1.27 7.88
CA TYR A 184 -6.76 -1.88 7.01
C TYR A 184 -6.87 -3.40 7.00
N ALA A 185 -7.07 -4.06 8.16
CA ALA A 185 -7.37 -5.49 8.22
C ALA A 185 -8.53 -5.90 7.29
N THR A 186 -9.64 -5.16 7.29
CA THR A 186 -10.80 -5.42 6.42
C THR A 186 -10.45 -5.23 4.95
N TYR A 187 -9.65 -4.21 4.62
CA TYR A 187 -9.13 -4.02 3.26
C TYR A 187 -8.25 -5.19 2.82
N VAL A 188 -7.32 -5.62 3.68
CA VAL A 188 -6.38 -6.73 3.41
C VAL A 188 -7.12 -8.05 3.23
N ASP A 189 -8.11 -8.35 4.07
CA ASP A 189 -8.94 -9.56 3.94
C ASP A 189 -9.65 -9.61 2.59
N PHE A 190 -10.31 -8.52 2.20
CA PHE A 190 -10.97 -8.43 0.90
C PHE A 190 -9.98 -8.50 -0.26
N TYR A 191 -8.83 -7.82 -0.15
CA TYR A 191 -7.76 -7.83 -1.13
C TYR A 191 -7.25 -9.25 -1.38
N ILE A 192 -6.97 -10.02 -0.33
CA ILE A 192 -6.50 -11.41 -0.43
C ILE A 192 -7.58 -12.30 -1.04
N ARG A 193 -8.84 -12.11 -0.66
CA ARG A 193 -9.96 -12.85 -1.25
C ARG A 193 -10.04 -12.63 -2.76
N VAL A 194 -9.93 -11.39 -3.22
CA VAL A 194 -9.93 -11.08 -4.66
C VAL A 194 -8.67 -11.62 -5.34
N ARG A 195 -7.51 -11.51 -4.70
CA ARG A 195 -6.26 -12.11 -5.23
C ARG A 195 -6.44 -13.61 -5.47
N SER A 196 -7.02 -14.35 -4.53
CA SER A 196 -7.29 -15.78 -4.69
C SER A 196 -8.22 -16.07 -5.87
N LEU A 197 -9.25 -15.24 -6.10
CA LEU A 197 -10.14 -15.36 -7.27
C LEU A 197 -9.38 -15.17 -8.59
N PHE A 198 -8.45 -14.21 -8.63
CA PHE A 198 -7.64 -13.96 -9.83
C PHE A 198 -6.63 -15.07 -10.07
N GLU A 199 -5.98 -15.57 -9.01
CA GLU A 199 -5.03 -16.68 -9.10
C GLU A 199 -5.72 -17.98 -9.57
N GLU A 200 -6.95 -18.24 -9.14
CA GLU A 200 -7.77 -19.36 -9.62
C GLU A 200 -8.06 -19.23 -11.13
N GLU A 201 -8.45 -18.05 -11.60
CA GLU A 201 -8.72 -17.83 -13.03
C GLU A 201 -7.46 -17.90 -13.90
N LEU A 202 -6.33 -17.41 -13.37
CA LEU A 202 -5.03 -17.41 -14.05
C LEU A 202 -4.34 -18.77 -14.01
N GLY A 203 -4.70 -19.65 -13.07
CA GLY A 203 -4.01 -20.93 -12.83
C GLY A 203 -2.58 -20.76 -12.30
N ARG A 204 -2.25 -19.61 -11.72
CA ARG A 204 -0.94 -19.30 -11.13
C ARG A 204 -1.04 -18.25 -10.04
N GLU A 205 -0.06 -18.25 -9.14
CA GLU A 205 0.07 -17.19 -8.15
C GLU A 205 0.50 -15.87 -8.80
N ILE A 206 0.10 -14.76 -8.17
CA ILE A 206 0.55 -13.40 -8.51
C ILE A 206 1.11 -12.72 -7.27
N SER A 207 2.15 -11.91 -7.41
CA SER A 207 2.69 -11.13 -6.28
C SER A 207 1.70 -10.05 -5.81
N LEU A 208 1.91 -9.48 -4.59
CA LEU A 208 1.12 -8.32 -4.16
C LEU A 208 1.29 -7.14 -5.11
N ARG A 209 2.50 -6.89 -5.62
CA ARG A 209 2.71 -5.84 -6.62
C ARG A 209 1.91 -6.10 -7.90
N GLN A 210 1.88 -7.33 -8.39
CA GLN A 210 1.10 -7.67 -9.58
C GLN A 210 -0.40 -7.49 -9.33
N MET A 211 -0.89 -7.88 -8.16
CA MET A 211 -2.26 -7.60 -7.76
C MET A 211 -2.54 -6.08 -7.70
N ASP A 212 -1.64 -5.29 -7.13
CA ASP A 212 -1.74 -3.82 -7.14
C ASP A 212 -1.75 -3.25 -8.57
N ASN A 213 -0.94 -3.79 -9.49
CA ASN A 213 -0.94 -3.39 -10.89
C ASN A 213 -2.29 -3.65 -11.56
N ILE A 214 -2.88 -4.84 -11.35
CA ILE A 214 -4.20 -5.19 -11.89
C ILE A 214 -5.23 -4.14 -11.44
N LEU A 215 -5.25 -3.82 -10.15
CA LEU A 215 -6.21 -2.86 -9.59
C LEU A 215 -6.01 -1.45 -10.15
N LEU A 216 -4.77 -0.98 -10.27
CA LEU A 216 -4.46 0.35 -10.80
C LEU A 216 -4.76 0.45 -12.30
N ASN A 217 -4.33 -0.54 -13.10
CA ASN A 217 -4.62 -0.55 -14.53
C ASN A 217 -6.12 -0.70 -14.80
N ARG A 218 -6.83 -1.49 -13.99
CA ARG A 218 -8.29 -1.59 -14.05
C ARG A 218 -8.94 -0.23 -13.82
N TYR A 219 -8.50 0.52 -12.82
CA TYR A 219 -8.99 1.88 -12.61
C TYR A 219 -8.70 2.78 -13.81
N ASP A 220 -7.44 2.87 -14.23
CA ASP A 220 -7.00 3.82 -15.25
C ASP A 220 -7.62 3.58 -16.65
N ASN A 221 -8.10 2.35 -16.94
CA ASN A 221 -8.75 2.01 -18.21
C ASN A 221 -10.29 2.07 -18.19
N TRP A 222 -10.92 2.27 -17.02
CA TRP A 222 -12.39 2.29 -16.86
C TRP A 222 -12.94 3.60 -16.26
N VAL A 223 -12.08 4.62 -16.12
CA VAL A 223 -12.48 6.00 -15.78
C VAL A 223 -12.73 6.82 -17.03
#